data_AF-A0AA36BP29-F1
#
_entry.id   AF-A0AA36BP29-F1
#
_cell.length_a   1.000
_cell.length_b   1.000
_cell.length_c   1.000
_cell.angle_alpha   90.00
_cell.angle_beta   90.00
_cell.angle_gamma   90.00
#
_symmetry.space_group_name_H-M   'P 1'
#
loop_
_entity.id
_entity.type
_entity.pdbx_description
1 polymer ?
#
loop_
_entity_poly.entity_id
_entity_poly.type
_entity_poly.pdbx_seq_one_letter_code
_entity_poly.pdbx_strand_id
1 'polypeptide(L)'
;MDFAQLSRNISQRYSISSLIAFGVLLVLTIVILHQDSRIGKMEEKSKTNRFISKKSLDDKPDDTPKPGLGSLYTRWGRTTCPPYSKLVYDGVAGGQFYSHPGGGSNLLCLPNDPIWANYTTEVEKGGYIYGSEYQLDLYPTNKLFSFANAESIHDTTFRALSV
;
A
#
# COMPACT_ATOMS: atom_id res chain seq x y z
N MET A 1 51.37 -14.35 30.74
CA MET A 1 50.29 -13.79 29.91
C MET A 1 50.35 -12.29 30.07
N ASP A 2 50.67 -11.56 29.00
CA ASP A 2 50.97 -10.13 29.10
C ASP A 2 49.68 -9.30 29.13
N PHE A 3 49.26 -8.89 30.32
CA PHE A 3 48.03 -8.13 30.56
C PHE A 3 47.99 -6.80 29.80
N ALA A 4 49.16 -6.22 29.48
CA ALA A 4 49.27 -4.99 28.71
C ALA A 4 48.91 -5.18 27.22
N GLN A 5 49.06 -6.40 26.69
CA GLN A 5 48.75 -6.73 25.30
C GLN A 5 47.27 -7.11 25.15
N LEU A 6 46.69 -7.74 26.17
CA LEU A 6 45.26 -8.03 26.25
C LEU A 6 44.44 -6.73 26.38
N SER A 7 44.85 -5.79 27.23
CA SER A 7 44.14 -4.52 27.43
C SER A 7 44.13 -3.63 26.18
N ARG A 8 45.25 -3.56 25.44
CA ARG A 8 45.31 -2.84 24.15
C ARG A 8 44.40 -3.46 23.10
N ASN A 9 44.41 -4.78 22.95
CA ASN A 9 43.52 -5.48 22.01
C ASN A 9 42.03 -5.30 22.34
N ILE A 10 41.67 -5.30 23.62
CA ILE A 10 40.30 -5.09 24.08
C ILE A 10 39.86 -3.64 23.84
N SER A 11 40.69 -2.66 24.24
CA SER A 11 40.42 -1.23 24.02
C SER A 11 40.30 -0.89 22.52
N GLN A 12 41.18 -1.45 21.70
CA GLN A 12 41.17 -1.24 20.25
C GLN A 12 39.94 -1.88 19.58
N ARG A 13 39.50 -3.06 20.03
CA ARG A 13 38.25 -3.69 19.56
C ARG A 13 37.00 -2.92 19.97
N TYR A 14 36.93 -2.42 21.21
CA TYR A 14 35.81 -1.58 21.65
C TYR A 14 35.77 -0.24 20.90
N SER A 15 36.93 0.37 20.65
CA SER A 15 37.03 1.61 19.86
C SER A 15 36.57 1.42 18.41
N ILE A 16 37.01 0.35 17.74
CA ILE A 16 36.62 0.07 16.34
C ILE A 16 35.14 -0.32 16.25
N SER A 17 34.65 -1.18 17.15
CA SER A 17 33.24 -1.57 17.20
C SER A 17 32.32 -0.36 17.44
N SER A 18 32.71 0.53 18.36
CA SER A 18 31.99 1.76 18.65
C SER A 18 31.94 2.69 17.43
N LEU A 19 33.07 2.88 16.73
CA LEU A 19 33.13 3.69 15.50
C LEU A 19 32.26 3.11 14.37
N ILE A 20 32.25 1.79 14.21
CA ILE A 20 31.36 1.12 13.23
C ILE A 20 29.89 1.33 13.62
N ALA A 21 29.54 1.18 14.90
CA ALA A 21 28.17 1.39 15.37
C ALA A 21 27.71 2.84 15.14
N PHE A 22 28.54 3.84 15.44
CA PHE A 22 28.25 5.25 15.15
C PHE A 22 28.13 5.51 13.65
N GLY A 23 28.98 4.89 12.82
CA GLY A 23 28.90 4.99 11.37
C GLY A 23 27.58 4.42 10.82
N VAL A 24 27.18 3.23 11.28
CA VAL A 24 25.90 2.61 10.91
C VAL A 24 24.72 3.47 11.38
N LEU A 25 24.76 4.00 12.60
CA LEU A 25 23.72 4.88 13.13
C LEU A 25 23.61 6.19 12.33
N LEU A 26 24.73 6.78 11.92
CA LEU A 26 24.76 7.95 11.06
C LEU A 26 24.14 7.66 9.68
N VAL A 27 24.52 6.54 9.06
CA VAL A 27 23.93 6.16 7.76
C VAL A 27 22.43 5.90 7.89
N LEU A 28 21.99 5.19 8.93
CA LEU A 28 20.56 4.93 9.18
C LEU A 28 19.77 6.23 9.37
N THR A 29 20.28 7.17 10.16
CA THR A 29 19.59 8.46 10.39
C THR A 29 19.53 9.30 9.11
N ILE A 30 20.59 9.33 8.30
CA ILE A 30 20.58 10.00 7.00
C ILE A 30 19.53 9.38 6.05
N VAL A 31 19.46 8.04 6.00
CA VAL A 31 18.46 7.33 5.17
C VAL A 31 17.03 7.64 5.62
N ILE A 32 16.79 7.63 6.94
CA ILE A 32 15.47 7.95 7.51
C ILE A 32 15.07 9.39 7.17
N LEU A 33 15.97 10.36 7.36
CA LEU A 33 15.70 11.77 7.02
C LEU A 33 15.43 11.96 5.52
N HIS A 34 16.14 11.24 4.67
CA HIS A 34 15.91 11.28 3.22
C HIS A 34 14.54 10.69 2.85
N GLN A 35 14.12 9.58 3.47
CA GLN A 35 12.79 9.01 3.26
C GLN A 35 11.69 9.97 3.74
N ASP A 36 11.85 10.57 4.92
CA ASP A 36 10.86 11.49 5.49
C ASP A 36 10.66 12.73 4.61
N SER A 37 11.77 13.29 4.08
CA SER A 37 11.70 14.38 3.10
C SER A 37 10.93 14.00 1.82
N ARG A 38 11.12 12.77 1.32
CA ARG A 38 10.38 12.26 0.15
C ARG A 38 8.89 12.11 0.45
N ILE A 39 8.54 11.62 1.63
CA ILE A 39 7.15 11.45 2.08
C ILE A 39 6.48 12.82 2.22
N GLY A 40 7.13 13.79 2.87
CA GLY A 40 6.60 15.14 3.02
C GLY A 40 6.29 15.82 1.68
N LYS A 41 7.17 15.66 0.68
CA LYS A 41 6.93 16.16 -0.69
C LYS A 41 5.73 15.47 -1.36
N MET A 42 5.50 14.19 -1.08
CA MET A 42 4.33 13.46 -1.60
C MET A 42 3.03 13.93 -0.92
N GLU A 43 3.05 14.20 0.38
CA GLU A 43 1.89 14.72 1.11
C GLU A 43 1.47 16.11 0.66
N GLU A 44 2.43 17.01 0.39
CA GLU A 44 2.11 18.34 -0.13
C GLU A 44 1.44 18.25 -1.50
N LYS A 45 1.96 17.38 -2.38
CA LYS A 45 1.35 17.09 -3.69
C LYS A 45 -0.05 16.50 -3.53
N SER A 46 -0.27 15.57 -2.58
CA SER A 46 -1.59 14.97 -2.38
C SER A 46 -2.62 15.97 -1.86
N LYS A 47 -2.24 16.85 -0.93
CA LYS A 47 -3.07 17.96 -0.45
C LYS A 47 -3.43 18.91 -1.59
N THR A 48 -2.46 19.25 -2.44
CA THR A 48 -2.68 20.10 -3.62
C THR A 48 -3.63 19.45 -4.61
N ASN A 49 -3.43 18.17 -4.95
CA ASN A 49 -4.32 17.42 -5.84
C ASN A 49 -5.76 17.33 -5.28
N ARG A 50 -5.91 17.13 -3.97
CA ARG A 50 -7.23 17.13 -3.30
C ARG A 50 -7.92 18.49 -3.41
N PHE A 51 -7.17 19.58 -3.22
CA PHE A 51 -7.70 20.94 -3.37
C PHE A 51 -8.12 21.22 -4.83
N ILE A 52 -7.29 20.85 -5.80
CA ILE A 52 -7.59 21.00 -7.23
C ILE A 52 -8.84 20.20 -7.61
N SER A 53 -8.95 18.95 -7.16
CA SER A 53 -10.13 18.10 -7.41
C SER A 53 -11.41 18.69 -6.82
N LYS A 54 -11.35 19.20 -5.57
CA LYS A 54 -12.49 19.87 -4.94
C LYS A 54 -12.91 21.12 -5.71
N LYS A 55 -11.95 21.97 -6.09
CA LYS A 55 -12.23 23.18 -6.88
C LYS A 55 -12.85 22.84 -8.25
N SER A 56 -12.32 21.82 -8.93
CA SER A 56 -12.88 21.35 -10.20
C SER A 56 -14.33 20.85 -10.08
N LEU A 57 -14.72 20.33 -8.91
CA LEU A 57 -16.11 19.94 -8.65
C LEU A 57 -17.00 21.15 -8.40
N ASP A 58 -16.49 22.15 -7.68
CA ASP A 58 -17.23 23.36 -7.32
C ASP A 58 -17.45 24.27 -8.56
N ASP A 59 -16.49 24.34 -9.50
CA ASP A 59 -16.56 25.17 -10.72
C ASP A 59 -17.43 24.55 -11.86
N LYS A 60 -17.93 23.31 -11.68
CA LYS A 60 -18.73 22.62 -12.70
C LYS A 60 -20.14 23.25 -12.78
N PRO A 61 -20.63 23.65 -13.98
CA PRO A 61 -21.93 24.31 -14.12
C PRO A 61 -23.08 23.50 -13.50
N ASP A 62 -23.99 24.21 -12.83
CA ASP A 62 -25.05 23.68 -11.94
C ASP A 62 -26.04 22.72 -12.64
N ASP A 63 -26.10 22.77 -13.98
CA ASP A 63 -26.91 21.84 -14.80
C ASP A 63 -26.27 20.45 -14.97
N THR A 64 -25.02 20.27 -14.54
CA THR A 64 -24.43 18.94 -14.50
C THR A 64 -24.79 18.29 -13.18
N PRO A 65 -25.23 17.01 -13.16
CA PRO A 65 -25.56 16.32 -11.92
C PRO A 65 -24.37 16.39 -10.97
N LYS A 66 -24.48 17.22 -9.93
CA LYS A 66 -23.55 17.20 -8.81
C LYS A 66 -23.62 15.78 -8.23
N PRO A 67 -22.50 15.06 -8.07
CA PRO A 67 -22.51 13.84 -7.29
C PRO A 67 -23.15 14.21 -5.95
N GLY A 68 -24.29 13.60 -5.61
CA GLY A 68 -24.93 13.84 -4.32
C GLY A 68 -23.93 13.59 -3.18
N LEU A 69 -24.20 14.11 -1.99
CA LEU A 69 -23.49 13.72 -0.77
C LEU A 69 -23.68 12.21 -0.55
N GLY A 70 -22.85 11.41 -1.21
CA GLY A 70 -22.80 9.97 -1.16
C GLY A 70 -21.44 9.54 -0.61
N SER A 71 -21.44 8.48 0.20
CA SER A 71 -20.21 7.85 0.65
C SER A 71 -19.74 6.88 -0.43
N LEU A 72 -18.48 7.00 -0.86
CA LEU A 72 -17.82 5.99 -1.67
C LEU A 72 -17.28 4.90 -0.74
N TYR A 73 -17.55 3.65 -1.04
CA TYR A 73 -16.98 2.52 -0.31
C TYR A 73 -16.77 1.31 -1.21
N THR A 74 -15.77 0.51 -0.87
CA THR A 74 -15.48 -0.73 -1.60
C THR A 74 -16.14 -1.92 -0.91
N ARG A 75 -16.80 -2.76 -1.71
CA ARG A 75 -17.39 -4.03 -1.29
C ARG A 75 -16.58 -5.18 -1.87
N TRP A 76 -15.92 -5.91 -0.98
CA TRP A 76 -15.07 -7.05 -1.31
C TRP A 76 -15.87 -8.35 -1.46
N GLY A 77 -15.53 -9.20 -2.43
CA GLY A 77 -16.14 -10.53 -2.62
C GLY A 77 -17.60 -10.52 -3.11
N ARG A 78 -18.08 -9.37 -3.58
CA ARG A 78 -19.45 -9.20 -4.10
C ARG A 78 -19.39 -8.90 -5.59
N THR A 79 -20.38 -9.38 -6.34
CA THR A 79 -20.53 -9.16 -7.79
C THR A 79 -21.64 -8.16 -8.12
N THR A 80 -22.48 -7.80 -7.15
CA THR A 80 -23.57 -6.85 -7.31
C THR A 80 -23.61 -5.83 -6.16
N CYS A 81 -24.08 -4.62 -6.47
CA CYS A 81 -24.27 -3.54 -5.50
C CYS A 81 -25.56 -3.74 -4.67
N PRO A 82 -25.62 -3.29 -3.40
CA PRO A 82 -26.85 -3.32 -2.63
C PRO A 82 -27.93 -2.38 -3.21
N PRO A 83 -29.21 -2.58 -2.84
CA PRO A 83 -30.27 -1.64 -3.21
C PRO A 83 -29.92 -0.20 -2.81
N TYR A 84 -30.31 0.78 -3.62
CA TYR A 84 -30.05 2.22 -3.42
C TYR A 84 -28.59 2.67 -3.53
N SER A 85 -27.73 1.84 -4.13
CA SER A 85 -26.34 2.18 -4.41
C SER A 85 -26.04 1.96 -5.89
N LYS A 86 -25.05 2.68 -6.43
CA LYS A 86 -24.70 2.63 -7.85
C LYS A 86 -23.24 2.20 -7.98
N LEU A 87 -22.99 1.26 -8.89
CA LEU A 87 -21.62 0.86 -9.21
C LEU A 87 -20.88 2.05 -9.83
N VAL A 88 -19.72 2.40 -9.27
CA VAL A 88 -18.79 3.37 -9.87
C VAL A 88 -17.85 2.64 -10.81
N TYR A 89 -17.20 1.58 -10.32
CA TYR A 89 -16.40 0.65 -11.11
C TYR A 89 -16.25 -0.68 -10.38
N ASP A 90 -16.04 -1.76 -11.14
CA ASP A 90 -15.66 -3.07 -10.62
C ASP A 90 -14.18 -3.36 -10.90
N GLY A 91 -13.66 -4.33 -10.17
CA GLY A 91 -12.25 -4.65 -10.24
C GLY A 91 -11.87 -5.84 -9.37
N VAL A 92 -10.58 -5.89 -9.09
CA VAL A 92 -9.94 -6.95 -8.31
C VAL A 92 -9.21 -6.35 -7.12
N ALA A 93 -9.20 -7.07 -6.02
CA ALA A 93 -8.48 -6.67 -4.83
C ALA A 93 -6.98 -6.86 -5.05
N GLY A 94 -6.23 -5.77 -4.88
CA GLY A 94 -4.79 -5.75 -4.95
C GLY A 94 -4.17 -5.21 -3.66
N GLY A 95 -3.01 -5.72 -3.29
CA GLY A 95 -2.31 -5.29 -2.07
C GLY A 95 -0.82 -5.62 -2.12
N GLN A 96 -0.11 -5.24 -1.06
CA GLN A 96 1.29 -5.62 -0.90
C GLN A 96 1.42 -7.12 -0.57
N PHE A 97 2.58 -7.70 -0.91
CA PHE A 97 2.94 -9.01 -0.39
C PHE A 97 3.12 -8.94 1.13
N TYR A 98 2.70 -9.99 1.84
CA TYR A 98 2.61 -9.98 3.31
C TYR A 98 3.97 -9.70 4.00
N SER A 99 5.09 -10.03 3.36
CA SER A 99 6.44 -9.81 3.92
C SER A 99 7.14 -8.54 3.41
N HIS A 100 6.52 -7.76 2.52
CA HIS A 100 7.12 -6.53 1.99
C HIS A 100 6.82 -5.33 2.91
N PRO A 101 7.81 -4.68 3.54
CA PRO A 101 7.59 -3.47 4.31
C PRO A 101 7.45 -2.23 3.41
N GLY A 102 6.82 -1.18 3.93
CA GLY A 102 6.74 0.13 3.24
C GLY A 102 5.74 0.21 2.08
N GLY A 103 4.86 -0.78 1.92
CA GLY A 103 3.72 -0.69 1.01
C GLY A 103 2.71 0.33 1.56
N GLY A 104 2.41 1.36 0.76
CA GLY A 104 1.59 2.49 1.19
C GLY A 104 0.08 2.26 1.17
N SER A 105 -0.41 1.07 0.76
CA SER A 105 -1.85 0.82 0.63
C SER A 105 -2.32 -0.39 1.42
N ASN A 106 -3.44 -0.19 2.12
CA ASN A 106 -4.39 -1.26 2.39
C ASN A 106 -4.96 -1.80 1.06
N LEU A 107 -5.72 -2.90 1.10
CA LEU A 107 -6.36 -3.48 -0.08
C LEU A 107 -6.98 -2.41 -0.99
N LEU A 108 -6.59 -2.43 -2.27
CA LEU A 108 -7.04 -1.53 -3.33
C LEU A 108 -8.02 -2.27 -4.25
N CYS A 109 -9.02 -1.55 -4.76
CA CYS A 109 -9.84 -2.02 -5.85
C CYS A 109 -9.16 -1.63 -7.17
N LEU A 110 -8.46 -2.56 -7.80
CA LEU A 110 -7.81 -2.35 -9.09
C LEU A 110 -8.83 -2.56 -10.21
N PRO A 111 -9.09 -1.56 -11.06
CA PRO A 111 -10.03 -1.73 -12.17
C PRO A 111 -9.52 -2.80 -13.15
N ASN A 112 -10.44 -3.55 -13.75
CA ASN A 112 -10.11 -4.59 -14.73
C ASN A 112 -9.47 -4.01 -16.00
N ASP A 113 -9.86 -2.79 -16.36
CA ASP A 113 -9.31 -2.03 -17.47
C ASP A 113 -8.67 -0.73 -16.93
N PRO A 114 -7.37 -0.76 -16.58
CA PRO A 114 -6.69 0.40 -16.01
C PRO A 114 -6.37 1.45 -17.07
N ILE A 115 -6.72 2.70 -16.78
CA ILE A 115 -6.23 3.85 -17.56
C ILE A 115 -4.87 4.26 -17.01
N TRP A 116 -3.83 4.03 -17.80
CA TRP A 116 -2.47 4.39 -17.45
C TRP A 116 -2.23 5.89 -17.66
N ALA A 117 -1.65 6.55 -16.66
CA ALA A 117 -1.13 7.91 -16.80
C ALA A 117 0.29 7.86 -17.38
N ASN A 118 1.24 8.64 -16.85
CA ASN A 118 2.65 8.48 -17.18
C ASN A 118 3.21 7.24 -16.47
N TYR A 119 3.65 6.25 -17.25
CA TYR A 119 4.29 5.04 -16.74
C TYR A 119 5.64 4.81 -17.44
N THR A 120 6.56 4.15 -16.74
CA THR A 120 7.79 3.59 -17.30
C THR A 120 7.53 2.14 -17.66
N THR A 121 8.20 1.63 -18.70
CA THR A 121 8.16 0.19 -19.05
C THR A 121 9.16 -0.63 -18.23
N GLU A 122 9.96 0.04 -17.41
CA GLU A 122 10.94 -0.60 -16.53
C GLU A 122 10.26 -1.11 -15.26
N VAL A 123 10.81 -2.19 -14.71
CA VAL A 123 10.32 -2.74 -13.44
C VAL A 123 10.89 -1.90 -12.30
N GLU A 124 10.04 -1.06 -11.71
CA GLU A 124 10.38 -0.30 -10.51
C GLU A 124 10.59 -1.25 -9.31
N LYS A 125 11.67 -1.01 -8.54
CA LYS A 125 12.10 -1.89 -7.44
C LYS A 125 11.45 -1.53 -6.10
N GLY A 126 10.14 -1.35 -6.07
CA GLY A 126 9.41 -1.03 -4.84
C GLY A 126 7.92 -0.82 -5.07
N GLY A 127 7.12 -1.10 -4.04
CA GLY A 127 5.67 -0.88 -4.09
C GLY A 127 4.91 -1.85 -5.01
N TYR A 128 5.39 -3.09 -5.15
CA TYR A 128 4.70 -4.12 -5.93
C TYR A 128 3.28 -4.36 -5.42
N ILE A 129 2.34 -4.43 -6.35
CA ILE A 129 0.95 -4.75 -6.09
C ILE A 129 0.68 -6.18 -6.59
N TYR A 130 0.16 -7.01 -5.70
CA TYR A 130 -0.20 -8.40 -5.94
C TYR A 130 -1.71 -8.58 -5.81
N GLY A 131 -2.25 -9.61 -6.46
CA GLY A 131 -3.60 -10.06 -6.18
C GLY A 131 -3.76 -10.45 -4.71
N SER A 132 -4.94 -10.19 -4.15
CA SER A 132 -5.24 -10.51 -2.75
C SER A 132 -6.16 -11.73 -2.65
N GLU A 133 -5.95 -12.54 -1.62
CA GLU A 133 -6.76 -13.74 -1.34
C GLU A 133 -7.05 -13.87 0.16
N TYR A 134 -8.07 -14.65 0.50
CA TYR A 134 -8.29 -15.07 1.88
C TYR A 134 -7.48 -16.33 2.17
N GLN A 135 -6.49 -16.22 3.05
CA GLN A 135 -5.78 -17.38 3.59
C GLN A 135 -6.57 -17.96 4.76
N LEU A 136 -6.86 -19.27 4.71
CA LEU A 136 -7.58 -20.01 5.74
C LEU A 136 -6.72 -21.21 6.17
N ASP A 137 -6.31 -21.29 7.44
CA ASP A 137 -5.45 -22.37 7.93
C ASP A 137 -6.24 -23.65 8.30
N LEU A 138 -7.39 -23.50 8.96
CA LEU A 138 -8.28 -24.60 9.35
C LEU A 138 -9.73 -24.13 9.22
N TYR A 139 -10.51 -24.85 8.40
CA TYR A 139 -11.90 -24.51 8.15
C TYR A 139 -12.82 -25.68 8.56
N PRO A 140 -13.15 -25.80 9.87
CA PRO A 140 -14.09 -26.81 10.32
C PRO A 140 -15.48 -26.50 9.72
N THR A 141 -16.24 -27.57 9.51
CA THR A 141 -17.51 -27.75 8.76
C THR A 141 -18.57 -26.63 8.77
N ASN A 142 -18.47 -25.59 9.60
CA ASN A 142 -19.35 -24.42 9.61
C ASN A 142 -18.73 -23.27 8.82
N LYS A 143 -19.18 -23.11 7.57
CA LYS A 143 -18.68 -22.07 6.68
C LYS A 143 -19.03 -20.67 7.21
N LEU A 144 -18.02 -19.95 7.71
CA LEU A 144 -18.09 -18.52 8.08
C LEU A 144 -18.39 -17.61 6.90
N PHE A 145 -18.00 -18.00 5.68
CA PHE A 145 -18.18 -17.23 4.46
C PHE A 145 -18.79 -18.09 3.35
N SER A 146 -19.60 -17.46 2.50
CA SER A 146 -20.10 -18.12 1.30
C SER A 146 -18.99 -18.20 0.25
N PHE A 147 -18.73 -19.40 -0.26
CA PHE A 147 -17.82 -19.63 -1.39
C PHE A 147 -18.52 -19.51 -2.75
N ALA A 148 -19.76 -19.02 -2.80
CA ALA A 148 -20.51 -18.91 -4.05
C ALA A 148 -19.78 -18.05 -5.12
N ASN A 149 -18.90 -17.14 -4.67
CA ASN A 149 -18.07 -16.29 -5.53
C ASN A 149 -16.56 -16.49 -5.27
N ALA A 150 -16.17 -17.60 -4.63
CA ALA A 150 -14.76 -17.88 -4.33
C ALA A 150 -14.19 -18.78 -5.42
N GLU A 151 -13.14 -18.31 -6.07
CA GLU A 151 -12.38 -19.07 -7.08
C GLU A 151 -11.10 -19.65 -6.44
N SER A 152 -10.63 -20.77 -6.99
CA SER A 152 -9.42 -21.48 -6.51
C SER A 152 -8.15 -20.73 -6.92
N ILE A 153 -7.10 -20.81 -6.11
CA ILE A 153 -5.80 -20.07 -6.19
C ILE A 153 -5.14 -20.12 -7.59
N HIS A 154 -5.48 -21.08 -8.44
CA HIS A 154 -4.90 -21.20 -9.79
C HIS A 154 -5.65 -20.44 -10.88
N ASP A 155 -6.83 -19.89 -10.58
CA ASP A 155 -7.65 -19.13 -11.52
C ASP A 155 -8.23 -17.91 -10.79
N THR A 156 -7.55 -16.78 -10.97
CA THR A 156 -8.04 -15.40 -10.84
C THR A 156 -8.54 -14.82 -9.49
N THR A 157 -7.81 -13.77 -9.09
CA THR A 157 -8.17 -12.51 -8.39
C THR A 157 -9.53 -12.36 -7.67
N PHE A 158 -9.45 -12.04 -6.37
CA PHE A 158 -10.58 -11.68 -5.51
C PHE A 158 -11.30 -10.41 -5.99
N ARG A 159 -12.59 -10.51 -6.35
CA ARG A 159 -13.37 -9.38 -6.90
C ARG A 159 -13.68 -8.29 -5.87
N ALA A 160 -13.75 -7.06 -6.36
CA ALA A 160 -14.06 -5.85 -5.61
C ALA A 160 -15.00 -4.94 -6.40
N LEU A 161 -15.98 -4.33 -5.72
CA LEU A 161 -16.85 -3.31 -6.31
C LEU A 161 -16.67 -2.00 -5.56
N SER A 162 -16.43 -0.92 -6.29
CA SER A 162 -16.50 0.43 -5.72
C SER A 162 -17.88 1.02 -5.99
N VAL A 163 -18.55 1.41 -4.91
CA VAL A 163 -19.96 1.80 -4.87
C VAL A 163 -20.10 3.18 -4.25
#